data_AF-A0A968WYG2-F1
#
_entry.id   AF-A0A968WYG2-F1
#
_cell.length_a   1.000
_cell.length_b   1.000
_cell.length_c   1.000
_cell.angle_alpha   90.00
_cell.angle_beta   90.00
_cell.angle_gamma   90.00
#
_symmetry.space_group_name_H-M   'P 1'
#
loop_
_entity.id
_entity.type
_entity.pdbx_description
1 polymer ?
#
loop_
_entity_poly.entity_id
_entity_poly.type
_entity_poly.pdbx_seq_one_letter_code
_entity_poly.pdbx_strand_id
1 'polypeptide(L)'
;MQYVPLDRNPSYVNRLILAWINRATLSAEMQQPAEAEISFSNAAQLLISWGETTTPDRAFIASMFHTNRARFQLDQENPIAGWKDVHIAVNFLKNLPPSDAVTEASIKARGILCRALAMLLDEPGGIQLEKDWIATATDLNEEALGMARSSNDHSPWIADLVRYGAKIYRVCQPHFLGEYLKEWLAPGSPLAENTFLIQEMQHELQLAKANVEQITRQRLNDTPFVRKAIQTIQSLQLAERELALQSP
;
A
#
# COMPACT_ATOMS: atom_id res chain seq x y z
N MET A 1 -14.88 27.47 34.13
CA MET A 1 -15.01 26.35 33.17
C MET A 1 -15.39 25.10 33.95
N GLN A 2 -16.55 24.52 33.70
CA GLN A 2 -16.92 23.22 34.28
C GLN A 2 -16.13 22.13 33.55
N TYR A 3 -15.29 21.40 34.27
CA TYR A 3 -14.57 20.24 33.76
C TYR A 3 -15.59 19.10 33.63
N VAL A 4 -15.85 18.63 32.41
CA VAL A 4 -16.65 17.41 32.21
C VAL A 4 -15.70 16.22 32.39
N PRO A 5 -15.89 15.39 33.42
CA PRO A 5 -15.05 14.23 33.65
C PRO A 5 -15.06 13.28 32.43
N LEU A 6 -13.89 12.80 32.02
CA LEU A 6 -13.68 11.97 30.81
C LEU A 6 -14.52 10.69 30.82
N ASP A 7 -14.75 10.13 32.01
CA ASP A 7 -15.56 8.95 32.29
C ASP A 7 -17.06 9.15 31.96
N ARG A 8 -17.53 10.39 31.84
CA ARG A 8 -18.95 10.70 31.61
C ARG A 8 -19.33 10.87 30.15
N ASN A 9 -18.38 10.84 29.21
CA ASN A 9 -18.69 10.95 27.78
C ASN A 9 -17.67 10.20 26.90
N PRO A 10 -17.94 8.94 26.50
CA PRO A 10 -17.06 8.17 25.61
C PRO A 10 -16.72 8.88 24.29
N SER A 11 -17.62 9.75 23.80
CA SER A 11 -17.37 10.54 22.58
C SER A 11 -16.24 11.57 22.74
N TYR A 12 -15.97 12.03 23.97
CA TYR A 12 -14.86 12.94 24.24
C TYR A 12 -13.52 12.23 23.99
N VAL A 13 -13.37 10.99 24.46
CA VAL A 13 -12.14 10.22 24.27
C VAL A 13 -11.89 9.97 22.78
N ASN A 14 -12.92 9.63 22.00
CA ASN A 14 -12.80 9.51 20.54
C ASN A 14 -12.25 10.78 19.89
N ARG A 15 -12.81 11.94 20.25
CA ARG A 15 -12.36 13.25 19.72
C ARG A 15 -10.92 13.57 20.13
N LEU A 16 -10.53 13.24 21.36
CA LEU A 16 -9.17 13.47 21.83
C LEU A 16 -8.16 12.59 21.08
N ILE A 17 -8.48 11.32 20.83
CA ILE A 17 -7.63 10.44 20.03
C ILE A 17 -7.48 10.99 18.60
N LEU A 18 -8.58 11.40 17.97
CA LEU A 18 -8.55 12.02 16.65
C LEU A 18 -7.70 13.30 16.64
N ALA A 19 -7.80 14.13 17.67
CA ALA A 19 -6.99 15.34 17.78
C ALA A 19 -5.48 15.01 17.83
N TRP A 20 -5.08 13.98 18.57
CA TRP A 20 -3.70 13.51 18.61
C TRP A 20 -3.23 12.91 17.29
N ILE A 21 -4.06 12.11 16.62
CA ILE A 21 -3.74 11.57 15.28
C ILE A 21 -3.51 12.71 14.30
N ASN A 22 -4.42 13.70 14.25
CA ASN A 22 -4.31 14.82 13.32
C ASN A 22 -3.08 15.69 13.62
N ARG A 23 -2.78 15.94 14.90
CA ARG A 23 -1.54 16.65 15.29
C ARG A 23 -0.30 15.87 14.85
N ALA A 24 -0.30 14.55 15.01
CA ALA A 24 0.82 13.71 14.60
C ALA A 24 1.07 13.79 13.10
N THR A 25 0.02 13.62 12.29
CA THR A 25 0.10 13.73 10.83
C THR A 25 0.58 15.11 10.38
N LEU A 26 0.02 16.18 10.95
CA LEU A 26 0.44 17.55 10.62
C LEU A 26 1.92 17.80 11.01
N SER A 27 2.34 17.32 12.17
CA SER A 27 3.73 17.46 12.62
C SER A 27 4.69 16.70 11.70
N ALA A 28 4.31 15.52 11.22
CA ALA A 28 5.07 14.77 10.23
C ALA A 28 5.20 15.54 8.91
N GLU A 29 4.10 16.11 8.40
CA GLU A 29 4.08 16.94 7.18
C GLU A 29 4.95 18.21 7.33
N MET A 30 5.01 18.78 8.55
CA MET A 30 5.86 19.91 8.90
C MET A 30 7.33 19.52 9.16
N GLN A 31 7.72 18.26 8.88
CA GLN A 31 9.08 17.74 9.13
C GLN A 31 9.51 17.86 10.60
N GLN A 32 8.58 17.65 11.52
CA GLN A 32 8.80 17.61 12.97
C GLN A 32 8.61 16.17 13.50
N PRO A 33 9.51 15.22 13.17
CA PRO A 33 9.31 13.80 13.46
C PRO A 33 9.20 13.50 14.96
N ALA A 34 9.95 14.20 15.81
CA ALA A 34 9.87 14.02 17.26
C ALA A 34 8.47 14.40 17.82
N GLU A 35 7.88 15.48 17.32
CA GLU A 35 6.54 15.91 17.74
C GLU A 35 5.45 14.97 17.20
N ALA A 36 5.64 14.47 15.98
CA ALA A 36 4.77 13.45 15.39
C ALA A 36 4.77 12.17 16.24
N GLU A 37 5.95 11.70 16.66
CA GLU A 37 6.10 10.50 17.47
C GLU A 37 5.49 10.64 18.88
N ILE A 38 5.68 11.79 19.53
CA ILE A 38 5.03 12.10 20.81
C ILE A 38 3.49 12.09 20.63
N SER A 39 2.99 12.71 19.56
CA SER A 39 1.55 12.80 19.30
C SER A 39 0.94 11.42 19.00
N PHE A 40 1.60 10.59 18.19
CA PHE A 40 1.19 9.20 17.98
C PHE A 40 1.25 8.39 19.29
N SER A 41 2.25 8.60 20.12
CA SER A 41 2.36 7.93 21.43
C SER A 41 1.20 8.28 22.35
N ASN A 42 0.78 9.55 22.39
CA ASN A 42 -0.38 9.98 23.16
C ASN A 42 -1.69 9.36 22.64
N ALA A 43 -1.88 9.30 21.32
CA ALA A 43 -3.03 8.61 20.72
C ALA A 43 -3.04 7.11 21.08
N ALA A 44 -1.88 6.45 21.00
CA ALA A 44 -1.72 5.04 21.33
C ALA A 44 -2.08 4.73 22.80
N GLN A 45 -1.59 5.55 23.73
CA GLN A 45 -1.89 5.36 25.16
C GLN A 45 -3.39 5.44 25.44
N LEU A 46 -4.09 6.38 24.79
CA LEU A 46 -5.55 6.50 24.92
C LEU A 46 -6.29 5.32 24.28
N LEU A 47 -5.83 4.82 23.13
CA LEU A 47 -6.39 3.63 22.49
C LEU A 47 -6.23 2.39 23.39
N ILE A 48 -5.05 2.21 23.99
CA ILE A 48 -4.78 1.11 24.92
C ILE A 48 -5.64 1.22 26.17
N SER A 49 -5.69 2.39 26.81
CA SER A 49 -6.38 2.54 28.10
C SER A 49 -7.91 2.46 28.00
N TRP A 50 -8.47 2.83 26.84
CA TRP A 50 -9.92 2.83 26.60
C TRP A 50 -10.40 1.73 25.64
N GLY A 51 -9.48 0.87 25.19
CA GLY A 51 -9.70 -0.23 24.26
C GLY A 51 -9.85 0.20 22.80
N GLU A 52 -9.21 -0.55 21.89
CA GLU A 52 -9.16 -0.26 20.45
C GLU A 52 -10.40 -0.70 19.66
N THR A 53 -11.18 -1.65 20.19
CA THR A 53 -12.29 -2.29 19.47
C THR A 53 -13.60 -2.31 20.26
N THR A 54 -13.71 -1.44 21.27
CA THR A 54 -14.89 -1.39 22.15
C THR A 54 -16.17 -0.99 21.43
N THR A 55 -16.05 -0.23 20.32
CA THR A 55 -17.16 0.11 19.42
C THR A 55 -16.68 0.10 17.97
N PRO A 56 -17.58 0.02 16.97
CA PRO A 56 -17.23 0.15 15.55
C PRO A 56 -16.50 1.47 15.26
N ASP A 57 -16.98 2.60 15.81
CA ASP A 57 -16.32 3.90 15.67
C ASP A 57 -14.89 3.88 16.22
N ARG A 58 -14.67 3.21 17.36
CA ARG A 58 -13.35 3.10 17.97
C ARG A 58 -12.41 2.25 17.11
N ALA A 59 -12.89 1.13 16.58
CA ALA A 59 -12.12 0.30 15.65
C ALA A 59 -11.78 1.05 14.36
N PHE A 60 -12.70 1.88 13.85
CA PHE A 60 -12.42 2.77 12.72
C PHE A 60 -11.34 3.80 13.07
N ILE A 61 -11.43 4.47 14.22
CA ILE A 61 -10.39 5.41 14.69
C ILE A 61 -9.04 4.71 14.89
N ALA A 62 -9.01 3.51 15.46
CA ALA A 62 -7.80 2.72 15.62
C ALA A 62 -7.19 2.36 14.25
N SER A 63 -8.01 2.00 13.26
CA SER A 63 -7.53 1.76 11.90
C SER A 63 -6.88 3.00 11.27
N MET A 64 -7.46 4.20 11.48
CA MET A 64 -6.87 5.45 11.00
C MET A 64 -5.55 5.76 11.72
N PHE A 65 -5.49 5.55 13.03
CA PHE A 65 -4.26 5.69 13.82
C PHE A 65 -3.14 4.83 13.24
N HIS A 66 -3.39 3.53 13.07
CA HIS A 66 -2.38 2.60 12.56
C HIS A 66 -1.99 2.90 11.11
N THR A 67 -2.95 3.29 10.27
CA THR A 67 -2.67 3.66 8.86
C THR A 67 -1.79 4.90 8.79
N ASN A 68 -2.09 5.95 9.56
CA ASN A 68 -1.30 7.18 9.58
C ASN A 68 0.08 6.96 10.21
N ARG A 69 0.16 6.18 11.30
CA ARG A 69 1.44 5.83 11.91
C ARG A 69 2.30 5.00 10.98
N ALA A 70 1.70 4.05 10.25
CA ALA A 70 2.40 3.27 9.24
C ALA A 70 3.00 4.18 8.17
N ARG A 71 2.21 5.10 7.60
CA ARG A 71 2.69 6.08 6.62
C ARG A 71 3.89 6.88 7.17
N PHE A 72 3.78 7.37 8.40
CA PHE A 72 4.89 8.06 9.06
C PHE A 72 6.14 7.17 9.17
N GLN A 73 6.00 5.91 9.58
CA GLN A 73 7.13 4.96 9.64
C GLN A 73 7.77 4.75 8.26
N LEU A 74 6.98 4.66 7.19
CA LEU A 74 7.49 4.56 5.82
C LEU A 74 8.26 5.82 5.40
N ASP A 75 7.78 6.99 5.78
CA ASP A 75 8.46 8.27 5.52
C ASP A 75 9.74 8.43 6.36
N GLN A 76 9.91 7.61 7.42
CA GLN A 76 11.15 7.49 8.21
C GLN A 76 12.01 6.28 7.79
N GLU A 77 11.78 5.72 6.60
CA GLU A 77 12.53 4.57 6.06
C GLU A 77 12.48 3.33 6.98
N ASN A 78 11.38 3.15 7.72
CA ASN A 78 11.14 2.00 8.59
C ASN A 78 10.00 1.11 8.09
N PRO A 79 10.20 0.39 6.96
CA PRO A 79 9.12 -0.34 6.31
C PRO A 79 8.62 -1.55 7.08
N ILE A 80 9.44 -2.16 7.95
CA ILE A 80 9.00 -3.27 8.81
C ILE A 80 7.99 -2.78 9.86
N ALA A 81 8.26 -1.64 10.50
CA ALA A 81 7.31 -1.06 11.44
C ALA A 81 6.03 -0.61 10.72
N GLY A 82 6.18 0.04 9.56
CA GLY A 82 5.07 0.44 8.71
C GLY A 82 4.17 -0.72 8.31
N TRP A 83 4.76 -1.85 7.87
CA TRP A 83 4.05 -3.08 7.54
C TRP A 83 3.23 -3.62 8.71
N LYS A 84 3.85 -3.73 9.90
CA LYS A 84 3.17 -4.25 11.09
C LYS A 84 1.98 -3.38 11.49
N ASP A 85 2.14 -2.06 11.43
CA ASP A 85 1.06 -1.13 11.77
C ASP A 85 -0.10 -1.23 10.80
N VAL A 86 0.17 -1.14 9.51
CA VAL A 86 -0.90 -1.13 8.52
C VAL A 86 -1.62 -2.48 8.43
N HIS A 87 -0.93 -3.59 8.75
CA HIS A 87 -1.58 -4.89 8.88
C HIS A 87 -2.64 -4.90 10.00
N ILE A 88 -2.36 -4.25 11.14
CA ILE A 88 -3.35 -4.06 12.22
C ILE A 88 -4.54 -3.23 11.70
N ALA A 89 -4.27 -2.14 10.98
CA ALA A 89 -5.33 -1.30 10.40
C ALA A 89 -6.27 -2.07 9.45
N VAL A 90 -5.70 -2.85 8.53
CA VAL A 90 -6.45 -3.70 7.60
C VAL A 90 -7.32 -4.70 8.36
N ASN A 91 -6.80 -5.30 9.43
CA ASN A 91 -7.56 -6.23 10.25
C ASN A 91 -8.76 -5.57 10.96
N PHE A 92 -8.61 -4.34 11.45
CA PHE A 92 -9.76 -3.59 12.00
C PHE A 92 -10.81 -3.31 10.93
N LEU A 93 -10.38 -2.83 9.75
CA LEU A 93 -11.29 -2.45 8.67
C LEU A 93 -12.09 -3.63 8.11
N LYS A 94 -11.49 -4.84 8.04
CA LYS A 94 -12.18 -6.07 7.60
C LYS A 94 -13.38 -6.44 8.48
N ASN A 95 -13.39 -6.02 9.74
CA ASN A 95 -14.42 -6.37 10.71
C ASN A 95 -15.51 -5.29 10.85
N LEU A 96 -15.41 -4.19 10.09
CA LEU A 96 -16.39 -3.10 10.13
C LEU A 96 -17.50 -3.30 9.10
N PRO A 97 -18.73 -2.81 9.38
CA PRO A 97 -19.79 -2.80 8.39
C PRO A 97 -19.39 -1.93 7.18
N PRO A 98 -19.71 -2.37 5.95
CA PRO A 98 -19.34 -1.63 4.75
C PRO A 98 -20.03 -0.26 4.72
N SER A 99 -19.25 0.76 4.38
CA SER A 99 -19.69 2.13 4.14
C SER A 99 -18.63 2.82 3.27
N ASP A 100 -18.98 3.93 2.62
CA ASP A 100 -18.04 4.65 1.74
C ASP A 100 -16.74 5.02 2.48
N ALA A 101 -16.85 5.49 3.73
CA ALA A 101 -15.70 5.82 4.56
C ALA A 101 -14.82 4.60 4.91
N VAL A 102 -15.43 3.44 5.17
CA VAL A 102 -14.71 2.19 5.43
C VAL A 102 -14.04 1.66 4.16
N THR A 103 -14.70 1.79 3.01
CA THR A 103 -14.13 1.42 1.71
C THR A 103 -12.92 2.28 1.37
N GLU A 104 -13.02 3.61 1.50
CA GLU A 104 -11.90 4.53 1.24
C GLU A 104 -10.72 4.25 2.20
N ALA A 105 -11.00 4.08 3.49
CA ALA A 105 -9.96 3.71 4.47
C ALA A 105 -9.33 2.34 4.16
N SER A 106 -10.12 1.38 3.67
CA SER A 106 -9.66 0.04 3.27
C SER A 106 -8.71 0.08 2.07
N ILE A 107 -9.02 0.90 1.07
CA ILE A 107 -8.18 1.14 -0.11
C ILE A 107 -6.86 1.78 0.33
N LYS A 108 -6.92 2.86 1.13
CA LYS A 108 -5.74 3.57 1.65
C LYS A 108 -4.81 2.67 2.47
N ALA A 109 -5.34 1.92 3.41
CA ALA A 109 -4.56 1.03 4.26
C ALA A 109 -3.86 -0.05 3.42
N ARG A 110 -4.56 -0.68 2.47
CA ARG A 110 -3.96 -1.68 1.58
C ARG A 110 -2.89 -1.06 0.66
N GLY A 111 -3.07 0.18 0.20
CA GLY A 111 -2.04 0.91 -0.55
C GLY A 111 -0.76 1.15 0.25
N ILE A 112 -0.90 1.56 1.52
CA ILE A 112 0.25 1.73 2.43
C ILE A 112 0.93 0.39 2.73
N LEU A 113 0.18 -0.70 2.84
CA LEU A 113 0.72 -2.05 2.99
C LEU A 113 1.54 -2.47 1.75
N CYS A 114 1.02 -2.23 0.55
CA CYS A 114 1.75 -2.47 -0.69
C CYS A 114 3.02 -1.61 -0.76
N ARG A 115 2.96 -0.34 -0.35
CA ARG A 115 4.13 0.56 -0.27
C ARG A 115 5.21 -0.02 0.65
N ALA A 116 4.81 -0.47 1.85
CA ALA A 116 5.74 -1.04 2.83
C ALA A 116 6.49 -2.25 2.26
N LEU A 117 5.79 -3.18 1.60
CA LEU A 117 6.44 -4.32 0.96
C LEU A 117 7.28 -3.91 -0.25
N ALA A 118 6.81 -2.98 -1.08
CA ALA A 118 7.55 -2.51 -2.23
C ALA A 118 8.91 -1.89 -1.81
N MET A 119 8.92 -1.06 -0.77
CA MET A 119 10.16 -0.52 -0.20
C MET A 119 11.11 -1.62 0.26
N LEU A 120 10.58 -2.65 0.90
CA LEU A 120 11.38 -3.79 1.34
C LEU A 120 11.95 -4.61 0.19
N LEU A 121 11.18 -4.83 -0.88
CA LEU A 121 11.60 -5.59 -2.05
C LEU A 121 12.67 -4.85 -2.88
N ASP A 122 12.75 -3.53 -2.75
CA ASP A 122 13.80 -2.70 -3.36
C ASP A 122 15.15 -2.82 -2.60
N GLU A 123 15.16 -3.32 -1.35
CA GLU A 123 16.37 -3.53 -0.56
C GLU A 123 17.11 -4.84 -0.92
N PRO A 124 18.46 -4.87 -0.83
CA PRO A 124 19.24 -6.10 -0.97
C PRO A 124 18.77 -7.18 0.02
N GLY A 125 18.18 -8.23 -0.52
CA GLY A 125 17.67 -9.36 0.26
C GLY A 125 16.22 -9.24 0.73
N GLY A 126 15.49 -8.21 0.27
CA GLY A 126 14.04 -8.09 0.45
C GLY A 126 13.26 -9.32 -0.03
N ILE A 127 13.76 -10.05 -1.02
CA ILE A 127 13.15 -11.30 -1.51
C ILE A 127 13.20 -12.42 -0.46
N GLN A 128 14.13 -12.38 0.51
CA GLN A 128 14.19 -13.34 1.61
C GLN A 128 13.21 -13.03 2.76
N LEU A 129 12.38 -11.99 2.61
CA LEU A 129 11.28 -11.75 3.52
C LEU A 129 10.32 -12.94 3.60
N GLU A 130 9.52 -12.96 4.66
CA GLU A 130 8.51 -13.98 4.90
C GLU A 130 7.62 -14.11 3.65
N LYS A 131 7.61 -15.31 3.04
CA LYS A 131 6.79 -15.60 1.85
C LYS A 131 5.32 -15.23 2.05
N ASP A 132 4.87 -15.30 3.30
CA ASP A 132 3.52 -14.94 3.73
C ASP A 132 3.22 -13.45 3.50
N TRP A 133 4.21 -12.55 3.58
CA TRP A 133 4.02 -11.13 3.34
C TRP A 133 3.76 -10.83 1.87
N ILE A 134 4.50 -11.50 0.97
CA ILE A 134 4.29 -11.36 -0.48
C ILE A 134 2.89 -11.83 -0.85
N ALA A 135 2.50 -13.02 -0.41
CA ALA A 135 1.15 -13.55 -0.68
C ALA A 135 0.07 -12.61 -0.12
N THR A 136 0.22 -12.16 1.12
CA THR A 136 -0.72 -11.23 1.77
C THR A 136 -0.84 -9.91 1.01
N ALA A 137 0.28 -9.32 0.58
CA ALA A 137 0.25 -8.05 -0.14
C ALA A 137 -0.40 -8.18 -1.52
N THR A 138 -0.11 -9.24 -2.27
CA THR A 138 -0.75 -9.49 -3.57
C THR A 138 -2.26 -9.66 -3.42
N ASP A 139 -2.71 -10.49 -2.46
CA ASP A 139 -4.15 -10.69 -2.20
C ASP A 139 -4.85 -9.39 -1.80
N LEU A 140 -4.25 -8.62 -0.90
CA LEU A 140 -4.79 -7.35 -0.44
C LEU A 140 -4.78 -6.28 -1.55
N ASN A 141 -3.78 -6.29 -2.44
CA ASN A 141 -3.73 -5.39 -3.58
C ASN A 141 -4.92 -5.65 -4.52
N GLU A 142 -5.14 -6.91 -4.90
CA GLU A 142 -6.27 -7.30 -5.77
C GLU A 142 -7.63 -7.01 -5.10
N GLU A 143 -7.73 -7.24 -3.79
CA GLU A 143 -8.93 -6.89 -3.01
C GLU A 143 -9.20 -5.38 -3.06
N ALA A 144 -8.19 -4.53 -2.81
CA ALA A 144 -8.32 -3.07 -2.85
C ALA A 144 -8.70 -2.55 -4.24
N LEU A 145 -8.08 -3.10 -5.28
CA LEU A 145 -8.39 -2.79 -6.67
C LEU A 145 -9.81 -3.24 -7.06
N GLY A 146 -10.26 -4.39 -6.54
CA GLY A 146 -11.65 -4.84 -6.62
C GLY A 146 -12.62 -3.86 -5.97
N MET A 147 -12.30 -3.37 -4.76
CA MET A 147 -13.09 -2.35 -4.08
C MET A 147 -13.18 -1.08 -4.94
N ALA A 148 -12.05 -0.56 -5.42
CA ALA A 148 -11.99 0.64 -6.25
C ALA A 148 -12.86 0.53 -7.52
N ARG A 149 -12.84 -0.63 -8.20
CA ARG A 149 -13.74 -0.90 -9.35
C ARG A 149 -15.20 -0.85 -8.94
N SER A 150 -15.56 -1.52 -7.83
CA SER A 150 -16.96 -1.63 -7.39
C SER A 150 -17.55 -0.31 -6.89
N SER A 151 -16.71 0.55 -6.29
CA SER A 151 -17.13 1.86 -5.79
C SER A 151 -16.99 2.98 -6.82
N ASN A 152 -16.44 2.68 -8.01
CA ASN A 152 -16.03 3.68 -9.00
C ASN A 152 -15.19 4.80 -8.37
N ASP A 153 -14.30 4.43 -7.45
CA ASP A 153 -13.36 5.38 -6.85
C ASP A 153 -12.30 5.72 -7.91
N HIS A 154 -11.92 6.99 -7.96
CA HIS A 154 -10.86 7.52 -8.81
C HIS A 154 -9.84 8.31 -7.98
N SER A 155 -9.82 8.07 -6.67
CA SER A 155 -8.94 8.77 -5.75
C SER A 155 -7.47 8.56 -6.13
N PRO A 156 -6.58 9.52 -5.81
CA PRO A 156 -5.14 9.40 -6.07
C PRO A 156 -4.51 8.12 -5.48
N TRP A 157 -5.15 7.52 -4.47
CA TRP A 157 -4.71 6.29 -3.82
C TRP A 157 -4.70 5.07 -4.74
N ILE A 158 -5.49 5.08 -5.82
CA ILE A 158 -5.51 3.99 -6.80
C ILE A 158 -4.22 4.01 -7.63
N ALA A 159 -3.71 5.19 -7.98
CA ALA A 159 -2.42 5.31 -8.65
C ALA A 159 -1.28 4.78 -7.77
N ASP A 160 -1.32 5.06 -6.47
CA ASP A 160 -0.36 4.48 -5.51
C ASP A 160 -0.50 2.96 -5.38
N LEU A 161 -1.72 2.44 -5.30
CA LEU A 161 -1.97 1.00 -5.31
C LEU A 161 -1.37 0.33 -6.55
N VAL A 162 -1.62 0.90 -7.73
CA VAL A 162 -1.07 0.38 -9.00
C VAL A 162 0.44 0.44 -9.02
N ARG A 163 1.02 1.57 -8.60
CA ARG A 163 2.48 1.77 -8.49
C ARG A 163 3.13 0.71 -7.62
N TYR A 164 2.66 0.53 -6.39
CA TYR A 164 3.29 -0.40 -5.46
C TYR A 164 2.95 -1.86 -5.78
N GLY A 165 1.76 -2.14 -6.28
CA GLY A 165 1.38 -3.45 -6.82
C GLY A 165 2.31 -3.88 -7.96
N ALA A 166 2.58 -2.99 -8.92
CA ALA A 166 3.49 -3.26 -10.03
C ALA A 166 4.91 -3.60 -9.55
N LYS A 167 5.43 -2.90 -8.54
CA LYS A 167 6.73 -3.22 -7.93
C LYS A 167 6.75 -4.63 -7.31
N ILE A 168 5.67 -5.04 -6.64
CA ILE A 168 5.53 -6.40 -6.10
C ILE A 168 5.49 -7.42 -7.24
N TYR A 169 4.69 -7.19 -8.28
CA TYR A 169 4.60 -8.06 -9.46
C TYR A 169 5.95 -8.17 -10.18
N ARG A 170 6.68 -7.06 -10.37
CA ARG A 170 8.03 -7.04 -10.98
C ARG A 170 8.96 -8.05 -10.32
N VAL A 171 8.98 -8.06 -8.98
CA VAL A 171 9.93 -8.88 -8.22
C VAL A 171 9.43 -10.32 -8.08
N CYS A 172 8.15 -10.51 -7.78
CA CYS A 172 7.61 -11.80 -7.36
C CYS A 172 6.99 -12.60 -8.51
N GLN A 173 6.35 -11.93 -9.47
CA GLN A 173 5.57 -12.55 -10.54
C GLN A 173 5.66 -11.76 -11.86
N PRO A 174 6.86 -11.56 -12.43
CA PRO A 174 7.06 -10.66 -13.57
C PRO A 174 6.30 -11.06 -14.84
N HIS A 175 5.83 -12.31 -14.94
CA HIS A 175 5.03 -12.79 -16.06
C HIS A 175 3.60 -12.25 -16.08
N PHE A 176 3.07 -11.79 -14.95
CA PHE A 176 1.75 -11.16 -14.86
C PHE A 176 1.80 -9.63 -14.92
N LEU A 177 2.99 -9.02 -14.80
CA LEU A 177 3.13 -7.56 -14.73
C LEU A 177 2.52 -6.83 -15.93
N GLY A 178 2.70 -7.37 -17.15
CA GLY A 178 2.15 -6.76 -18.36
C GLY A 178 0.62 -6.73 -18.37
N GLU A 179 -0.02 -7.84 -17.98
CA GLU A 179 -1.48 -7.95 -17.91
C GLU A 179 -2.04 -7.05 -16.81
N TYR A 180 -1.38 -7.03 -15.65
CA TYR A 180 -1.70 -6.15 -14.54
C TYR A 180 -1.70 -4.68 -14.97
N LEU A 181 -0.63 -4.20 -15.61
CA LEU A 181 -0.54 -2.81 -16.05
C LEU A 181 -1.56 -2.46 -17.13
N LYS A 182 -1.84 -3.40 -18.04
CA LYS A 182 -2.84 -3.22 -19.10
C LYS A 182 -4.22 -2.97 -18.53
N GLU A 183 -4.61 -3.67 -17.48
CA GLU A 183 -5.92 -3.48 -16.85
C GLU A 183 -6.12 -2.04 -16.33
N TRP A 184 -5.07 -1.43 -15.80
CA TRP A 184 -5.16 -0.15 -15.09
C TRP A 184 -4.74 1.06 -15.90
N LEU A 185 -3.92 0.87 -16.95
CA LEU A 185 -3.33 1.97 -17.71
C LEU A 185 -3.72 1.99 -19.19
N ALA A 186 -4.31 0.93 -19.75
CA ALA A 186 -4.70 0.92 -21.17
C ALA A 186 -5.76 1.99 -21.50
N PRO A 187 -5.94 2.38 -22.77
CA PRO A 187 -6.93 3.38 -23.14
C PRO A 187 -8.35 2.99 -22.67
N GLY A 188 -9.02 3.90 -21.97
CA GLY A 188 -10.34 3.66 -21.38
C GLY A 188 -10.33 3.04 -19.98
N SER A 189 -9.14 2.76 -19.41
CA SER A 189 -8.98 2.35 -18.01
C SER A 189 -9.00 3.53 -17.04
N PRO A 190 -9.18 3.30 -15.73
CA PRO A 190 -9.29 4.38 -14.73
C PRO A 190 -8.08 5.32 -14.64
N LEU A 191 -6.87 4.85 -15.01
CA LEU A 191 -5.63 5.64 -14.91
C LEU A 191 -4.97 5.90 -16.27
N ALA A 192 -5.71 5.74 -17.37
CA ALA A 192 -5.21 5.92 -18.74
C ALA A 192 -4.61 7.32 -19.00
N GLU A 193 -5.09 8.35 -18.29
CA GLU A 193 -4.63 9.73 -18.46
C GLU A 193 -3.45 10.11 -17.55
N ASN A 194 -3.02 9.20 -16.67
CA ASN A 194 -1.93 9.46 -15.73
C ASN A 194 -0.57 9.22 -16.39
N THR A 195 -0.12 10.19 -17.20
CA THR A 195 1.13 10.11 -17.97
C THR A 195 2.36 9.87 -17.12
N PHE A 196 2.43 10.46 -15.92
CA PHE A 196 3.54 10.23 -14.99
C PHE A 196 3.59 8.76 -14.53
N LEU A 197 2.45 8.20 -14.14
CA LEU A 197 2.37 6.79 -13.75
C LEU A 197 2.70 5.87 -14.93
N ILE A 198 2.23 6.18 -16.15
CA ILE A 198 2.56 5.39 -17.34
C ILE A 198 4.07 5.35 -17.57
N GLN A 199 4.77 6.48 -17.49
CA GLN A 199 6.22 6.55 -17.63
C GLN A 199 6.94 5.76 -16.53
N GLU A 200 6.47 5.87 -15.29
CA GLU A 200 7.01 5.10 -14.18
C GLU A 200 6.83 3.58 -14.39
N MET A 201 5.66 3.14 -14.86
CA MET A 201 5.38 1.72 -15.10
C MET A 201 6.12 1.15 -16.32
N GLN A 202 6.45 1.98 -17.32
CA GLN A 202 7.40 1.60 -18.38
C GLN A 202 8.78 1.28 -17.79
N HIS A 203 9.24 2.09 -16.83
CA HIS A 203 10.51 1.82 -16.14
C HIS A 203 10.46 0.50 -15.35
N GLU A 204 9.36 0.23 -14.65
CA GLU A 204 9.17 -1.05 -13.93
C GLU A 204 9.22 -2.27 -14.86
N LEU A 205 8.64 -2.19 -16.07
CA LEU A 205 8.74 -3.24 -17.08
C LEU A 205 10.18 -3.47 -17.56
N GLN A 206 10.95 -2.39 -17.75
CA GLN A 206 12.36 -2.47 -18.14
C GLN A 206 13.20 -3.12 -17.04
N LEU A 207 12.99 -2.73 -15.78
CA LEU A 207 13.64 -3.34 -14.63
C LEU A 207 13.28 -4.83 -14.51
N ALA A 208 12.01 -5.19 -14.68
CA ALA A 208 11.55 -6.58 -14.66
C ALA A 208 12.28 -7.42 -15.73
N LYS A 209 12.34 -6.90 -16.96
CA LYS A 209 13.02 -7.55 -18.07
C LYS A 209 14.51 -7.74 -17.80
N ALA A 210 15.21 -6.69 -17.36
CA ALA A 210 16.64 -6.74 -17.04
C ALA A 210 16.92 -7.79 -15.94
N ASN A 211 16.09 -7.85 -14.91
CA ASN A 211 16.20 -8.85 -13.84
C ASN A 211 16.02 -10.28 -14.35
N VAL A 212 14.98 -10.52 -15.17
CA VAL A 212 14.75 -11.86 -15.76
C VAL A 212 15.91 -12.27 -16.67
N GLU A 213 16.43 -11.35 -17.49
CA GLU A 213 17.60 -11.60 -18.33
C GLU A 213 18.85 -11.95 -17.50
N GLN A 214 19.12 -11.20 -16.42
CA GLN A 214 20.24 -11.45 -15.53
C GLN A 214 20.15 -12.83 -14.87
N ILE A 215 18.99 -13.20 -14.32
CA ILE A 215 18.78 -14.53 -13.70
C ILE A 215 18.93 -15.63 -14.75
N THR A 216 18.45 -15.41 -15.97
CA THR A 216 18.58 -16.38 -17.09
C THR A 216 20.03 -16.64 -17.46
N ARG A 217 20.87 -15.60 -17.51
CA ARG A 217 22.32 -15.74 -17.76
C ARG A 217 23.02 -16.56 -16.68
N GLN A 218 22.53 -16.54 -15.45
CA GLN A 218 23.08 -17.34 -14.34
C GLN A 218 22.63 -18.81 -14.38
N ARG A 219 21.59 -19.14 -15.17
CA ARG A 219 20.95 -20.47 -15.21
C ARG A 219 20.85 -21.04 -16.64
N LEU A 220 21.83 -20.73 -17.49
CA LEU A 220 21.81 -21.11 -18.93
C LEU A 220 21.62 -22.61 -19.18
N ASN A 221 22.03 -23.46 -18.24
CA ASN A 221 21.94 -24.91 -18.38
C ASN A 221 20.55 -25.49 -18.01
N ASP A 222 19.64 -24.68 -17.46
CA ASP A 222 18.28 -25.10 -17.09
C ASP A 222 17.31 -24.80 -18.24
N THR A 223 17.21 -25.72 -19.21
CA THR A 223 16.42 -25.52 -20.44
C THR A 223 14.94 -25.18 -20.18
N PRO A 224 14.22 -25.87 -19.26
CA PRO A 224 12.86 -25.47 -18.89
C PRO A 224 12.76 -24.05 -18.33
N PHE A 225 13.68 -23.67 -17.44
CA PHE A 225 13.71 -22.31 -16.87
C PHE A 225 13.95 -21.26 -17.95
N VAL A 226 14.96 -21.46 -18.80
CA VAL A 226 15.30 -20.52 -19.88
C VAL A 226 14.11 -20.31 -20.83
N ARG A 227 13.36 -21.37 -21.18
CA ARG A 227 12.17 -21.25 -22.02
C ARG A 227 11.10 -20.36 -21.37
N LYS A 228 10.80 -20.57 -20.09
CA LYS A 228 9.83 -19.75 -19.34
C LYS A 228 10.31 -18.29 -19.22
N ALA A 229 11.60 -18.09 -19.02
CA ALA A 229 12.18 -16.76 -18.94
C ALA A 229 12.07 -16.00 -20.27
N ILE A 230 12.32 -16.67 -21.41
CA ILE A 230 12.12 -16.08 -22.74
C ILE A 230 10.66 -15.66 -22.95
N GLN A 231 9.69 -16.51 -22.57
CA GLN A 231 8.27 -16.16 -22.66
C GLN A 231 7.92 -14.94 -21.79
N THR A 232 8.48 -14.89 -20.57
CA THR A 232 8.30 -13.75 -19.66
C THR A 232 8.86 -12.46 -20.27
N ILE A 233 10.08 -12.51 -20.82
CA ILE A 233 10.72 -11.36 -21.49
C ILE A 233 9.87 -10.88 -22.68
N GLN A 234 9.34 -11.80 -23.50
CA GLN A 234 8.49 -11.46 -24.63
C GLN A 234 7.18 -10.77 -24.20
N SER A 235 6.54 -11.27 -23.14
CA SER A 235 5.33 -10.65 -22.57
C SER A 235 5.62 -9.24 -22.05
N LEU A 236 6.72 -9.06 -21.31
CA LEU A 236 7.15 -7.75 -20.81
C LEU A 236 7.45 -6.76 -21.96
N GLN A 237 8.13 -7.20 -23.02
CA GLN A 237 8.41 -6.37 -24.20
C GLN A 237 7.14 -5.96 -24.95
N LEU A 238 6.14 -6.85 -25.02
CA LEU A 238 4.86 -6.53 -25.63
C LEU A 238 4.15 -5.44 -24.82
N ALA A 239 4.05 -5.62 -23.49
CA ALA A 239 3.43 -4.64 -22.61
C ALA A 239 4.16 -3.28 -22.64
N GLU A 240 5.49 -3.27 -22.69
CA GLU A 240 6.30 -2.05 -22.83
C GLU A 240 5.94 -1.28 -24.11
N ARG A 241 5.83 -1.99 -25.24
CA ARG A 241 5.42 -1.37 -26.51
C ARG A 241 3.98 -0.85 -26.47
N GLU A 242 3.05 -1.62 -25.91
CA GLU A 242 1.65 -1.21 -25.77
C GLU A 242 1.51 0.06 -24.93
N LEU A 243 2.27 0.20 -23.84
CA LEU A 243 2.30 1.41 -23.00
C LEU A 243 3.02 2.58 -23.68
N ALA A 244 4.09 2.33 -24.43
CA ALA A 244 4.83 3.37 -25.16
C ALA A 244 3.97 4.07 -26.21
N LEU A 245 3.08 3.33 -26.88
CA LEU A 245 2.14 3.90 -27.86
C LEU A 245 1.09 4.84 -27.25
N GLN A 246 0.98 4.87 -25.91
CA GLN A 246 0.02 5.71 -25.17
C GLN A 246 0.66 6.98 -24.61
N SER A 247 1.99 7.07 -24.61
CA SER A 247 2.70 8.28 -24.19
C SER A 247 2.73 9.27 -25.36
N PRO A 248 2.19 10.50 -25.20
CA PRO A 248 2.17 11.51 -26.26
C PRO A 248 3.56 12.03 -26.65
#